data_AF-I0Z603-F1
#
_entry.id   AF-I0Z603-F1
#
_cell.length_a   1.000
_cell.length_b   1.000
_cell.length_c   1.000
_cell.angle_alpha   90.00
_cell.angle_beta   90.00
_cell.angle_gamma   90.00
#
_symmetry.space_group_name_H-M   'P 1'
#
loop_
_entity.id
_entity.type
_entity.pdbx_description
1 polymer ?
#
loop_
_entity_poly.entity_id
_entity_poly.type
_entity_poly.pdbx_seq_one_letter_code
_entity_poly.pdbx_strand_id
1 'polypeptide(L)'
;MVRTAPQALAQIGRLATPAAETLVGPVEAKIKDFYREVSRLLPWTMKNYNLDEITTLSELRKNVSLLFRQNEHITDPKVVNILIYKGREELESVALQHKQRHHLIGQFVIAPSKMRAEMHRKRDISPFLLKFYNNQL
;
A
#
# COMPACT_ATOMS: atom_id res chain seq x y z
N MET A 1 -19.47 -3.94 -18.68
CA MET A 1 -18.22 -3.85 -19.47
C MET A 1 -17.03 -3.87 -18.53
N VAL A 2 -16.38 -5.03 -18.38
CA VAL A 2 -15.16 -5.20 -17.58
C VAL A 2 -13.99 -4.75 -18.44
N ARG A 3 -13.30 -3.66 -18.06
CA ARG A 3 -12.12 -3.18 -18.80
C ARG A 3 -11.04 -4.28 -18.78
N THR A 4 -10.55 -4.67 -19.96
CA THR A 4 -9.51 -5.68 -20.13
C THR A 4 -8.13 -5.10 -19.77
N ALA A 5 -7.26 -5.93 -19.21
CA ALA A 5 -5.92 -5.62 -18.68
C ALA A 5 -5.05 -4.68 -19.54
N PRO A 6 -4.99 -4.76 -20.89
CA PRO A 6 -4.16 -3.85 -21.69
C PRO A 6 -4.60 -2.38 -21.60
N GLN A 7 -5.88 -2.09 -21.34
CA GLN A 7 -6.34 -0.70 -21.15
C GLN A 7 -5.99 -0.16 -19.75
N ALA A 8 -5.91 -1.02 -18.73
CA ALA A 8 -5.44 -0.62 -17.40
C ALA A 8 -3.93 -0.37 -17.42
N LEU A 9 -3.16 -1.22 -18.10
CA LEU A 9 -1.73 -1.08 -18.33
C LEU A 9 -1.39 0.16 -19.18
N ALA A 10 -2.13 0.44 -20.25
CA ALA A 10 -1.95 1.64 -21.07
C ALA A 10 -2.28 2.95 -20.31
N GLN A 11 -3.16 2.87 -19.30
CA GLN A 11 -3.47 4.01 -18.43
C GLN A 11 -2.42 4.19 -17.32
N ILE A 12 -1.77 3.10 -16.88
CA ILE A 12 -0.66 3.11 -15.92
C ILE A 12 0.64 3.55 -16.59
N GLY A 13 0.90 3.18 -17.85
CA GLY A 13 2.06 3.68 -18.62
C GLY A 13 2.05 5.19 -18.86
N ARG A 14 0.90 5.86 -18.72
CA ARG A 14 0.82 7.34 -18.68
C ARG A 14 1.20 7.93 -17.31
N LEU A 15 1.28 7.13 -16.24
CA LEU A 15 1.66 7.58 -14.89
C LEU A 15 3.17 7.80 -14.75
N ALA A 16 3.99 7.30 -15.69
CA ALA A 16 5.40 7.64 -15.86
C ALA A 16 5.61 9.04 -16.47
N THR A 17 4.67 9.97 -16.21
CA THR A 17 4.88 11.39 -16.51
C THR A 17 6.01 11.88 -15.57
N PRO A 18 7.03 12.58 -16.08
CA PRO A 18 8.21 12.93 -15.28
C PRO A 18 7.77 13.65 -14.01
N ALA A 19 8.44 13.32 -12.90
CA ALA A 19 8.22 13.85 -11.56
C ALA A 19 8.13 15.39 -11.46
N ALA A 20 8.39 16.12 -12.54
CA ALA A 20 8.26 17.57 -12.68
C ALA A 20 6.81 18.05 -12.91
N GLU A 21 6.00 17.37 -13.71
CA GLU A 21 4.63 17.86 -14.05
C GLU A 21 3.63 17.60 -12.91
N THR A 22 3.83 16.52 -12.15
CA THR A 22 3.00 16.18 -10.99
C THR A 22 3.23 17.09 -9.78
N LEU A 23 4.13 18.08 -9.84
CA LEU A 23 4.39 19.01 -8.74
C LEU A 23 3.34 20.11 -8.61
N VAL A 24 2.58 20.40 -9.68
CA VAL A 24 1.58 21.47 -9.68
C VAL A 24 0.25 20.96 -9.12
N GLY A 25 -0.11 21.44 -7.93
CA GLY A 25 -1.41 21.18 -7.29
C GLY A 25 -1.31 20.75 -5.82
N PRO A 26 -2.43 20.80 -5.06
CA PRO A 26 -2.44 20.50 -3.63
C PRO A 26 -2.02 19.04 -3.35
N VAL A 27 -1.13 18.83 -2.38
CA VAL A 27 -0.63 17.50 -2.00
C VAL A 27 -1.77 16.55 -1.60
N GLU A 28 -2.80 17.05 -0.91
CA GLU A 28 -3.95 16.24 -0.52
C GLU A 28 -4.69 15.63 -1.69
N ALA A 29 -4.83 16.38 -2.80
CA ALA A 29 -5.48 15.87 -4.00
C ALA A 29 -4.65 14.72 -4.59
N LYS A 30 -3.32 14.87 -4.63
CA LYS A 30 -2.39 13.84 -5.12
C LYS A 30 -2.45 12.56 -4.29
N ILE A 31 -2.51 12.67 -2.96
CA ILE A 31 -2.68 11.51 -2.06
C ILE A 31 -3.98 10.78 -2.39
N LYS A 32 -5.10 11.53 -2.49
CA LYS A 32 -6.43 10.96 -2.77
C LYS A 32 -6.46 10.28 -4.13
N ASP A 33 -5.86 10.88 -5.15
CA ASP A 33 -5.80 10.31 -6.49
C ASP A 33 -4.92 9.05 -6.55
N PHE A 34 -3.74 9.09 -5.92
CA PHE A 34 -2.89 7.91 -5.81
C PHE A 34 -3.59 6.77 -5.05
N TYR A 35 -4.26 7.06 -3.93
CA TYR A 35 -5.02 6.05 -3.19
C TYR A 35 -6.15 5.42 -4.04
N ARG A 36 -6.82 6.23 -4.88
CA ARG A 36 -7.84 5.75 -5.81
C ARG A 36 -7.24 4.89 -6.93
N GLU A 37 -6.07 5.24 -7.46
CA GLU A 37 -5.32 4.43 -8.44
C GLU A 37 -5.03 3.04 -7.87
N VAL A 38 -4.42 2.98 -6.68
CA VAL A 38 -4.11 1.72 -5.98
C VAL A 38 -5.39 0.91 -5.75
N SER A 39 -6.44 1.54 -5.22
CA SER A 39 -7.72 0.87 -4.92
C SER A 39 -8.41 0.25 -6.15
N ARG A 40 -8.24 0.87 -7.33
CA ARG A 40 -8.75 0.34 -8.61
C ARG A 40 -7.92 -0.82 -9.15
N LEU A 41 -6.62 -0.87 -8.85
CA LEU A 41 -5.75 -1.97 -9.26
C LEU A 41 -5.96 -3.23 -8.41
N LEU A 42 -6.27 -3.08 -7.11
CA LEU A 42 -6.37 -4.21 -6.17
C LEU A 42 -7.22 -5.41 -6.64
N PRO A 43 -8.42 -5.23 -7.23
CA PRO A 43 -9.20 -6.36 -7.74
C PRO A 43 -8.48 -7.15 -8.84
N TRP A 44 -7.75 -6.44 -9.72
CA TRP A 44 -6.94 -7.07 -10.75
C TRP A 44 -5.72 -7.78 -10.14
N THR A 45 -5.00 -7.12 -9.21
CA THR A 45 -3.86 -7.73 -8.51
C THR A 45 -4.27 -8.99 -7.76
N MET A 46 -5.40 -8.97 -7.05
CA MET A 46 -5.89 -10.12 -6.30
C MET A 46 -6.07 -11.35 -7.19
N LYS A 47 -6.68 -11.17 -8.37
CA LYS A 47 -6.90 -12.25 -9.34
C LYS A 47 -5.60 -12.73 -10.00
N ASN A 48 -4.77 -11.81 -10.50
CA ASN A 48 -3.57 -12.17 -11.28
C ASN A 48 -2.46 -12.80 -10.43
N TYR A 49 -2.48 -12.54 -9.13
CA TYR A 49 -1.54 -13.13 -8.18
C TYR A 49 -2.18 -14.21 -7.30
N ASN A 50 -3.43 -14.62 -7.56
CA ASN A 50 -4.20 -15.63 -6.80
C ASN A 50 -4.33 -15.33 -5.29
N LEU A 51 -4.31 -14.06 -4.88
CA LEU A 51 -4.31 -13.66 -3.46
C LEU A 51 -5.62 -14.02 -2.74
N ASP A 52 -6.66 -14.36 -3.49
CA ASP A 52 -7.96 -14.82 -3.01
C ASP A 52 -7.91 -16.13 -2.20
N GLU A 53 -6.87 -16.94 -2.39
CA GLU A 53 -6.64 -18.15 -1.58
C GLU A 53 -6.29 -17.86 -0.10
N ILE A 54 -5.78 -16.66 0.20
CA ILE A 54 -5.21 -16.34 1.53
C ILE A 54 -5.82 -15.09 2.17
N THR A 55 -6.52 -14.26 1.41
CA THR A 55 -7.11 -13.01 1.92
C THR A 55 -8.33 -12.62 1.09
N THR A 56 -9.13 -11.71 1.63
CA THR A 56 -10.29 -11.15 0.91
C THR A 56 -9.96 -9.78 0.32
N LEU A 57 -10.69 -9.36 -0.70
CA LEU A 57 -10.49 -8.03 -1.31
C LEU A 57 -10.75 -6.90 -0.30
N SER A 58 -11.72 -7.10 0.60
CA SER A 58 -12.01 -6.17 1.70
C SER A 58 -10.81 -6.05 2.64
N GLU A 59 -10.22 -7.18 3.01
CA GLU A 59 -9.06 -7.24 3.88
C GLU A 59 -7.81 -6.65 3.25
N LEU A 60 -7.57 -6.92 1.97
CA LEU A 60 -6.48 -6.32 1.20
C LEU A 60 -6.61 -4.79 1.11
N ARG A 61 -7.82 -4.26 0.89
CA ARG A 61 -8.08 -2.81 0.92
C ARG A 61 -7.79 -2.20 2.30
N LYS A 62 -8.19 -2.88 3.37
CA LYS A 62 -7.87 -2.46 4.75
C LYS A 62 -6.36 -2.47 5.00
N ASN A 63 -5.65 -3.50 4.55
CA ASN A 63 -4.19 -3.58 4.64
C ASN A 63 -3.51 -2.40 3.94
N VAL A 64 -3.89 -2.11 2.70
CA VAL A 64 -3.35 -0.96 1.97
C VAL A 64 -3.70 0.35 2.68
N SER A 65 -4.94 0.51 3.15
CA SER A 65 -5.34 1.71 3.92
C SER A 65 -4.46 1.93 5.16
N LEU A 66 -4.07 0.84 5.84
CA LEU A 66 -3.17 0.91 6.98
C LEU A 66 -1.77 1.39 6.59
N LEU A 67 -1.23 0.94 5.44
CA LEU A 67 0.06 1.41 4.93
C LEU A 67 0.06 2.91 4.61
N PHE A 68 -1.04 3.44 4.07
CA PHE A 68 -1.20 4.89 3.88
C PHE A 68 -1.20 5.63 5.22
N ARG A 69 -1.97 5.14 6.20
CA ARG A 69 -2.07 5.76 7.53
C ARG A 69 -0.77 5.70 8.35
N GLN A 70 0.11 4.73 8.10
CA GLN A 70 1.43 4.70 8.77
C GLN A 70 2.25 5.97 8.51
N ASN A 71 2.03 6.62 7.37
CA ASN A 71 2.73 7.82 6.97
C ASN A 71 1.91 9.09 7.25
N GLU A 72 0.77 9.00 7.95
CA GLU A 72 -0.13 10.13 8.22
C GLU A 72 0.54 11.26 9.04
N HIS A 73 1.53 10.92 9.85
CA HIS A 73 2.30 11.88 10.66
C HIS A 73 3.27 12.75 9.84
N ILE A 74 3.47 12.43 8.55
CA ILE A 74 4.41 13.15 7.68
C ILE A 74 3.71 14.34 7.06
N THR A 75 4.12 15.54 7.46
CA THR A 75 3.49 16.80 7.04
C THR A 75 4.28 17.55 5.96
N ASP A 76 5.58 17.26 5.79
CA ASP A 76 6.42 17.93 4.79
C ASP A 76 5.94 17.58 3.36
N PRO A 77 5.45 18.57 2.58
CA PRO A 77 4.98 18.36 1.21
C PRO A 77 6.00 17.67 0.29
N LYS A 78 7.30 17.95 0.46
CA LYS A 78 8.36 17.35 -0.36
C LYS A 78 8.49 15.86 -0.07
N VAL A 79 8.48 15.49 1.21
CA VAL A 79 8.55 14.08 1.63
C VAL A 79 7.31 13.33 1.16
N VAL A 80 6.12 13.94 1.25
CA VAL A 80 4.89 13.33 0.75
C VAL A 80 4.96 13.08 -0.76
N ASN A 81 5.46 14.04 -1.55
CA ASN A 81 5.63 13.84 -2.99
C ASN A 81 6.60 12.68 -3.29
N ILE A 82 7.69 12.54 -2.53
CA ILE A 82 8.62 11.41 -2.66
C ILE A 82 7.93 10.08 -2.30
N LEU A 83 7.08 10.05 -1.27
CA LEU A 83 6.34 8.85 -0.89
C LEU A 83 5.34 8.44 -1.97
N ILE A 84 4.63 9.40 -2.56
CA ILE A 84 3.73 9.15 -3.70
C ILE A 84 4.52 8.60 -4.88
N TYR A 85 5.69 9.18 -5.18
CA TYR A 85 6.57 8.69 -6.25
C TYR A 85 6.98 7.22 -6.01
N LYS A 86 7.53 6.91 -4.84
CA LYS A 86 7.90 5.54 -4.45
C LYS A 86 6.70 4.58 -4.53
N GLY A 87 5.52 5.04 -4.10
CA GLY A 87 4.29 4.25 -4.16
C GLY A 87 3.85 3.96 -5.60
N ARG A 88 4.05 4.89 -6.54
CA ARG A 88 3.74 4.67 -7.96
C ARG A 88 4.70 3.71 -8.65
N GLU A 89 5.99 3.81 -8.37
CA GLU A 89 7.00 2.85 -8.86
C GLU A 89 6.69 1.42 -8.38
N GLU A 90 6.27 1.30 -7.12
CA GLU A 90 5.82 0.04 -6.55
C GLU A 90 4.54 -0.48 -7.23
N LEU A 91 3.57 0.41 -7.47
CA LEU A 91 2.32 0.08 -8.16
C LEU A 91 2.57 -0.40 -9.60
N GLU A 92 3.49 0.25 -10.30
CA GLU A 92 3.92 -0.13 -11.65
C GLU A 92 4.60 -1.50 -11.65
N SER A 93 5.52 -1.74 -10.70
CA SER A 93 6.19 -3.05 -10.55
C SER A 93 5.19 -4.19 -10.33
N VAL A 94 4.12 -3.95 -9.57
CA VAL A 94 3.03 -4.92 -9.39
C VAL A 94 2.19 -5.09 -10.65
N ALA A 95 1.86 -3.98 -11.34
CA ALA A 95 1.06 -3.99 -12.55
C ALA A 95 1.75 -4.69 -13.72
N LEU A 96 3.05 -4.43 -13.91
CA LEU A 96 3.90 -5.06 -14.92
C LEU A 96 4.38 -6.47 -14.54
N GLN A 97 3.94 -7.00 -13.41
CA GLN A 97 4.30 -8.33 -12.93
C GLN A 97 5.82 -8.54 -12.74
N HIS A 98 6.55 -7.47 -12.44
CA HIS A 98 7.96 -7.54 -12.05
C HIS A 98 8.14 -8.14 -10.64
N LYS A 99 7.08 -8.15 -9.83
CA LYS A 99 7.03 -8.85 -8.55
C LYS A 99 6.38 -10.22 -8.70
N GLN A 100 6.73 -11.13 -7.80
CA GLN A 100 6.09 -12.44 -7.67
C GLN A 100 5.09 -12.47 -6.50
N ARG A 101 4.16 -13.44 -6.54
CA ARG A 101 3.13 -13.67 -5.51
C ARG A 101 3.67 -13.58 -4.08
N HIS A 102 4.76 -14.27 -3.76
CA HIS A 102 5.29 -14.29 -2.39
C HIS A 102 5.73 -12.90 -1.88
N HIS A 103 6.19 -12.00 -2.76
CA HIS A 103 6.51 -10.61 -2.38
C HIS A 103 5.25 -9.87 -1.92
N LEU A 104 4.14 -10.01 -2.68
CA LEU A 104 2.88 -9.36 -2.36
C LEU A 104 2.27 -9.91 -1.07
N ILE A 105 2.38 -11.23 -0.86
CA ILE A 105 1.94 -11.89 0.36
C ILE A 105 2.69 -11.31 1.57
N GLY A 106 4.02 -11.24 1.50
CA GLY A 106 4.84 -10.69 2.57
C GLY A 106 4.48 -9.24 2.90
N GLN A 107 4.39 -8.40 1.87
CA GLN A 107 4.26 -6.94 2.03
C GLN A 107 2.83 -6.47 2.30
N PHE A 108 1.84 -7.03 1.62
CA PHE A 108 0.45 -6.50 1.63
C PHE A 108 -0.54 -7.39 2.38
N VAL A 109 -0.14 -8.59 2.80
CA VAL A 109 -1.00 -9.51 3.57
C VAL A 109 -0.43 -9.76 4.96
N ILE A 110 0.79 -10.29 5.06
CA ILE A 110 1.39 -10.70 6.33
C ILE A 110 1.82 -9.50 7.18
N ALA A 111 2.62 -8.59 6.63
CA ALA A 111 3.14 -7.45 7.40
C ALA A 111 2.01 -6.58 8.00
N PRO A 112 0.97 -6.16 7.25
CA PRO A 112 -0.12 -5.37 7.82
C PRO A 112 -0.92 -6.13 8.89
N SER A 113 -1.12 -7.44 8.71
CA SER A 113 -1.80 -8.28 9.71
C SER A 113 -1.01 -8.35 11.01
N LYS A 114 0.32 -8.55 10.93
CA LYS A 114 1.23 -8.50 12.09
C LYS A 114 1.18 -7.13 12.78
N MET A 115 1.21 -6.04 12.01
CA MET A 115 1.15 -4.68 12.57
C MET A 115 -0.12 -4.44 13.39
N ARG A 116 -1.28 -4.92 12.91
CA ARG A 116 -2.51 -4.82 13.69
C ARG A 116 -2.45 -5.68 14.95
N ALA A 117 -1.98 -6.92 14.85
CA ALA A 117 -1.82 -7.80 16.01
C ALA A 117 -0.93 -7.14 17.10
N GLU A 118 0.18 -6.52 16.70
CA GLU A 118 1.06 -5.75 17.59
C GLU A 118 0.34 -4.53 18.20
N MET A 119 -0.46 -3.78 17.43
CA MET A 119 -1.27 -2.67 17.94
C MET A 119 -2.34 -3.13 18.94
N HIS A 120 -2.90 -4.33 18.78
CA HIS A 120 -3.82 -4.92 19.76
C HIS A 120 -3.07 -5.33 21.03
N ARG A 121 -1.97 -6.10 20.90
CA ARG A 121 -1.15 -6.54 22.04
C ARG A 121 -0.67 -5.38 22.92
N LYS A 122 -0.23 -4.27 22.32
CA LYS A 122 0.22 -3.07 23.05
C LYS A 122 -0.90 -2.34 23.80
N ARG A 123 -2.16 -2.52 23.40
CA ARG A 123 -3.31 -1.96 24.15
C ARG A 123 -3.64 -2.79 25.38
N ASP A 124 -3.44 -4.10 25.31
CA ASP A 124 -3.87 -5.04 26.35
C ASP A 124 -2.81 -5.26 27.45
N ILE A 125 -1.53 -4.97 27.16
CA ILE A 125 -0.40 -5.23 28.08
C ILE A 125 0.37 -3.94 28.38
N SER A 126 0.64 -3.67 29.66
CA SER A 126 1.48 -2.56 30.10
C SER A 126 2.87 -2.58 29.42
N PRO A 127 3.41 -1.44 28.98
CA PRO A 127 4.75 -1.36 28.38
C PRO A 127 5.85 -1.99 29.24
N PHE A 128 5.74 -1.88 30.56
CA PHE A 128 6.65 -2.53 31.51
C PHE A 128 6.56 -4.05 31.41
N LEU A 129 5.33 -4.59 31.46
CA LEU A 129 5.11 -6.03 31.47
C LEU A 129 5.51 -6.67 30.13
N LEU A 130 5.34 -5.94 29.02
CA LEU A 130 5.84 -6.37 27.72
C LEU A 130 7.38 -6.47 27.70
N LYS A 131 8.09 -5.47 28.26
CA LYS A 131 9.55 -5.51 28.40
C LYS A 131 10.01 -6.63 29.35
N PHE A 132 9.28 -6.85 30.44
CA PHE A 132 9.54 -7.94 31.37
C PHE A 132 9.46 -9.31 30.69
N TYR A 133 8.37 -9.61 29.97
CA TYR A 133 8.22 -10.89 29.25
C TYR A 133 9.22 -11.07 28.11
N ASN A 134 9.70 -9.97 27.52
CA ASN A 134 10.72 -10.00 26.46
C ASN A 134 12.16 -9.99 27.01
N ASN A 135 12.34 -10.00 28.34
CA ASN A 135 13.65 -9.91 28.99
C ASN A 135 14.45 -8.66 28.56
N GLN A 136 13.78 -7.52 28.46
CA GLN A 136 14.31 -6.20 28.04
C GLN A 136 14.30 -5.16 29.17
N LEU A 137 14.29 -5.62 30.43
CA LEU A 137 14.39 -4.79 31.63
C LEU A 137 15.79 -4.85 32.23
#